data_AF-S8BTF1-F1
#
_entry.id   AF-S8BTF1-F1
#
_cell.length_a   1.000
_cell.length_b   1.000
_cell.length_c   1.000
_cell.angle_alpha   90.00
_cell.angle_beta   90.00
_cell.angle_gamma   90.00
#
_symmetry.space_group_name_H-M   'P 1'
#
loop_
_entity.id
_entity.type
_entity.pdbx_description
1 polymer ?
#
loop_
_entity_poly.entity_id
_entity_poly.type
_entity_poly.pdbx_seq_one_letter_code
_entity_poly.pdbx_strand_id
1 'polypeptide(L)' 'LEEVVKGNSSSEWEFARNALFSKHPEMIGWPENHHFEVFKLEIENVFLVNWFGGRKTVTVDQYLNASGNGGRAS' A
#
# COMPACT_ATOMS: atom_id res chain seq x y z
N LEU A 1 0.84 -13.83 8.55
CA LEU A 1 -0.17 -13.09 9.34
C LEU A 1 0.56 -12.02 10.13
N GLU A 2 0.29 -10.76 9.76
CA GLU A 2 0.59 -9.48 10.42
C GLU A 2 2.04 -9.22 10.87
N GLU A 3 2.85 -8.67 9.96
CA GLU A 3 4.08 -7.96 10.34
C GLU A 3 3.73 -6.49 10.57
N VAL A 4 3.69 -6.07 11.84
CA VAL A 4 3.78 -4.64 12.22
C VAL A 4 5.06 -4.11 11.58
N VAL A 5 5.00 -2.94 10.92
CA VAL A 5 6.24 -2.34 10.40
C VAL A 5 7.17 -2.07 11.58
N LYS A 6 8.29 -2.82 11.66
CA LYS A 6 9.06 -2.97 12.90
C LYS A 6 9.57 -1.62 13.41
N GLY A 7 9.10 -1.25 14.60
CA GLY A 7 9.69 -0.25 15.49
C GLY A 7 9.64 1.19 14.97
N ASN A 8 9.38 2.12 15.88
CA ASN A 8 9.27 3.57 15.67
C ASN A 8 10.58 4.26 15.18
N SER A 9 11.56 3.49 14.67
CA SER A 9 12.92 3.93 14.32
C SER A 9 13.56 3.14 13.16
N SER A 10 12.83 2.23 12.50
CA SER A 10 13.34 1.64 11.25
C SER A 10 13.07 2.59 10.08
N SER A 11 13.93 2.56 9.06
CA SER A 11 13.74 3.34 7.84
C SER A 11 12.44 2.99 7.12
N GLU A 12 12.04 1.71 7.14
CA GLU A 12 10.77 1.24 6.58
C GLU A 12 9.58 1.83 7.33
N TRP A 13 9.65 1.90 8.66
CA TRP A 13 8.60 2.47 9.48
C TRP A 13 8.45 4.00 9.27
N GLU A 14 9.57 4.73 9.19
CA GLU A 14 9.54 6.17 8.91
C GLU A 14 8.95 6.45 7.53
N PHE A 15 9.36 5.66 6.53
CA PHE A 15 8.81 5.70 5.19
C PHE A 15 7.30 5.41 5.20
N ALA A 16 6.86 4.33 5.85
CA ALA A 16 5.47 3.93 5.90
C ALA A 16 4.59 4.99 6.59
N ARG A 17 5.04 5.55 7.72
CA ARG A 17 4.36 6.64 8.41
C ARG A 17 4.24 7.87 7.52
N ASN A 18 5.34 8.31 6.90
CA ASN A 18 5.35 9.48 6.03
C ASN A 18 4.44 9.28 4.81
N ALA A 19 4.48 8.10 4.18
CA ALA A 19 3.62 7.75 3.06
C ALA A 19 2.13 7.77 3.47
N LEU A 20 1.80 7.21 4.64
CA LEU A 20 0.43 7.19 5.18
C LEU A 20 -0.09 8.61 5.44
N PHE A 21 0.65 9.43 6.20
CA PHE A 21 0.22 10.78 6.56
C PHE A 21 0.25 11.79 5.41
N SER A 22 1.07 11.55 4.38
CA SER A 22 1.01 12.37 3.16
C SER A 22 -0.31 12.23 2.40
N LYS A 23 -0.98 11.08 2.53
CA LYS A 23 -2.29 10.79 1.90
C LYS A 23 -3.45 11.06 2.86
N HIS A 24 -3.22 10.88 4.16
CA HIS A 24 -4.21 11.00 5.22
C HIS A 24 -3.71 11.91 6.34
N PRO A 25 -3.59 13.24 6.11
CA PRO A 25 -3.07 14.17 7.10
C PRO A 25 -3.90 14.23 8.39
N GLU A 26 -5.19 13.89 8.32
CA GLU A 26 -6.09 13.78 9.47
C GLU A 26 -5.62 12.77 10.53
N MET A 27 -4.87 11.72 10.11
CA MET A 27 -4.38 10.68 11.01
C MET A 27 -3.33 11.19 12.01
N ILE A 28 -2.69 12.33 11.72
CA ILE A 28 -1.73 12.96 12.65
C ILE A 28 -2.43 13.37 13.96
N GLY A 29 -3.71 13.74 13.88
CA GLY A 29 -4.51 14.20 15.02
C GLY A 29 -5.39 13.10 15.64
N TRP A 30 -5.23 11.84 15.25
CA TRP A 30 -6.02 10.75 15.80
C TRP A 30 -5.72 10.53 17.30
N PRO A 31 -6.72 10.10 18.08
CA PRO A 31 -6.59 9.99 19.52
C PRO A 31 -5.57 8.92 19.93
N GLU A 32 -4.64 9.30 20.82
CA GLU A 32 -3.54 8.43 21.26
C GLU A 32 -4.00 7.19 22.03
N ASN A 33 -5.14 7.27 22.72
CA ASN A 33 -5.70 6.18 23.52
C ASN A 33 -6.35 5.05 22.69
N HIS A 34 -6.32 5.15 21.36
CA HIS A 34 -6.80 4.10 20.45
C HIS A 34 -5.67 3.18 19.97
N HIS A 35 -4.42 3.46 20.32
CA HIS A 35 -3.26 2.60 20.04
C HIS A 35 -3.14 2.17 18.56
N PHE A 36 -3.31 3.12 17.64
CA PHE A 36 -3.16 2.84 16.22
C PHE A 36 -1.72 2.45 15.87
N GLU A 37 -1.59 1.43 15.03
CA GLU A 37 -0.30 0.93 14.54
C GLU A 37 -0.25 0.96 13.01
N VAL A 38 0.96 1.07 12.46
CA VAL A 38 1.21 1.05 11.01
C VAL A 38 1.58 -0.37 10.58
N PHE A 39 0.82 -0.90 9.63
CA PHE A 39 1.02 -2.22 9.05
C PHE A 39 1.32 -2.10 7.56
N LYS A 40 2.03 -3.10 7.02
CA LYS A 40 2.15 -3.33 5.58
C LYS A 40 1.35 -4.55 5.17
N LEU A 41 0.81 -4.51 3.96
CA LEU A 41 0.23 -5.68 3.31
C LEU A 41 1.30 -6.35 2.46
N GLU A 42 1.71 -7.55 2.86
CA GLU A 42 2.55 -8.42 2.02
C GLU A 42 1.69 -9.00 0.90
N ILE A 43 1.99 -8.61 -0.34
CA ILE A 43 1.18 -8.98 -1.49
C ILE A 43 1.60 -10.36 -1.98
N GLU A 44 0.73 -11.36 -1.80
CA GLU A 44 0.97 -12.71 -2.31
C GLU A 44 0.33 -12.95 -3.69
N ASN A 45 -0.85 -12.36 -3.92
CA ASN A 45 -1.65 -12.58 -5.14
C ASN A 45 -2.30 -11.28 -5.59
N VAL A 46 -2.30 -11.04 -6.90
CA VAL A 46 -2.95 -9.87 -7.51
C VAL A 46 -3.95 -10.33 -8.58
N PHE A 47 -5.18 -9.85 -8.46
CA PHE A 47 -6.25 -10.08 -9.43
C PHE A 47 -6.83 -8.74 -9.88
N LEU A 48 -6.77 -8.48 -11.18
CA LEU A 48 -7.34 -7.29 -11.80
C LEU A 48 -8.70 -7.63 -12.42
N VAL A 49 -9.74 -6.92 -11.99
CA VAL A 49 -11.06 -6.94 -12.64
C VAL A 49 -11.29 -5.55 -13.22
N ASN A 50 -11.10 -5.43 -14.54
CA ASN A 50 -11.24 -4.16 -15.24
C ASN A 50 -12.27 -4.19 -16.38
N TRP A 51 -12.91 -5.34 -16.64
CA TRP A 51 -13.98 -5.49 -17.61
C TRP A 51 -14.80 -6.76 -17.33
N PHE A 52 -15.82 -7.00 -18.15
CA PHE A 52 -16.52 -8.28 -18.21
C PHE A 52 -15.56 -9.42 -18.57
N GLY A 53 -15.90 -10.65 -18.17
CA GLY A 53 -15.12 -11.86 -18.46
C GLY A 53 -14.27 -12.36 -17.28
N GLY A 54 -14.40 -11.76 -16.10
CA GLY A 54 -13.77 -12.23 -14.87
C GLY A 54 -12.39 -11.66 -14.59
N ARG A 55 -11.70 -12.24 -13.61
CA ARG A 55 -10.42 -11.74 -13.10
C ARG A 55 -9.26 -12.10 -14.00
N LYS A 56 -8.36 -11.14 -14.23
CA LYS A 56 -7.03 -11.35 -14.81
C LYS A 56 -6.02 -11.45 -13.68
N THR A 57 -5.30 -12.55 -13.58
CA THR A 57 -4.22 -12.69 -12.61
C THR A 57 -3.00 -11.92 -13.09
N VAL A 58 -2.38 -11.14 -12.20
CA VAL A 58 -1.12 -10.42 -12.43
C VAL A 58 -0.10 -10.92 -11.42
N THR A 59 1.16 -11.05 -11.81
CA THR A 59 2.20 -11.44 -10.85
C THR A 59 2.51 -10.26 -9.91
N VAL A 60 3.00 -10.56 -8.70
CA VAL A 60 3.44 -9.52 -7.76
C VAL A 60 4.49 -8.61 -8.39
N ASP A 61 5.44 -9.19 -9.13
CA ASP A 61 6.50 -8.45 -9.79
C ASP A 61 5.98 -7.50 -10.88
N GLN A 62 5.02 -7.96 -11.69
CA GLN A 62 4.35 -7.11 -12.68
C GLN A 62 3.59 -5.94 -12.03
N TYR A 63 2.97 -6.18 -10.87
CA TYR A 63 2.26 -5.14 -10.13
C TYR A 63 3.22 -4.10 -9.53
N LEU A 64 4.31 -4.55 -8.90
CA LEU A 64 5.28 -3.66 -8.24
C LEU A 64 6.17 -2.89 -9.23
N ASN A 65 6.49 -3.49 -10.38
CA ASN A 65 7.37 -2.91 -11.39
C ASN A 65 6.63 -2.35 -12.62
N ALA A 66 5.31 -2.15 -12.51
CA ALA A 66 4.53 -1.53 -13.58
C ALA A 66 5.06 -0.12 -13.87
N SER A 67 5.72 0.07 -15.01
CA SER A 67 6.04 1.42 -15.49
C SER A 67 4.74 2.09 -15.94
N GLY A 68 4.47 3.27 -15.40
CA GLY A 68 3.28 4.06 -15.70
C GLY A 68 3.27 4.62 -17.12
N ASN A 69 3.40 3.79 -18.16
CA ASN A 69 2.99 4.13 -19.51
C ASN A 69 1.48 3.84 -19.65
N GLY A 70 0.69 4.53 -18.83
CA GLY A 70 -0.75 4.61 -19.05
C GLY A 70 -0.97 5.35 -20.36
N GLY A 71 -1.41 4.62 -21.39
CA GLY A 71 -1.73 5.17 -22.70
C GLY A 71 -2.66 6.37 -22.58
N ARG A 72 -2.09 7.57 -22.76
CA ARG A 72 -2.83 8.69 -23.35
C ARG A 72 -2.97 8.30 -24.82
N ALA A 73 -4.07 7.63 -25.15
CA ALA A 73 -4.52 7.57 -26.53
C ALA A 73 -4.63 9.02 -27.02
N SER A 74 -4.04 9.25 -28.20
CA SER A 74 -4.07 10.49 -28.96
C SER A 74 -5.50 10.93 -29.28
#